data_AF-K5BBY6-F1
#
_entry.id   AF-K5BBY6-F1
#
_cell.length_a   1.000
_cell.length_b   1.000
_cell.length_c   1.000
_cell.angle_alpha   90.00
_cell.angle_beta   90.00
_cell.angle_gamma   90.00
#
_symmetry.space_group_name_H-M   'P 1'
#
loop_
_entity.id
_entity.type
_entity.pdbx_description
1 polymer ?
#
loop_
_entity_poly.entity_id
_entity_poly.type
_entity_poly.pdbx_seq_one_letter_code
_entity_poly.pdbx_strand_id
1 'polypeptide(L)' 'MVGCLLIAEEGLDYDATIARIAELRAGTRKAHDPCPEAPSQHRILRERAARLQSRG' A
#
# COMPACT_ATOMS: atom_id res chain seq x y z
N MET A 1 0.10 -7.87 5.28
CA MET A 1 0.43 -6.49 4.83
C MET A 1 -0.87 -5.77 4.57
N VAL A 2 -1.13 -4.63 5.22
CA VAL A 2 -2.39 -3.87 5.08
C VAL A 2 -2.57 -3.30 3.66
N GLY A 3 -1.48 -2.94 2.97
CA GLY A 3 -1.55 -2.39 1.60
C GLY A 3 -2.26 -3.28 0.59
N CYS A 4 -2.11 -4.60 0.70
CA CYS A 4 -2.81 -5.55 -0.16
C CYS A 4 -4.34 -5.53 0.00
N LEU A 5 -4.82 -5.21 1.20
CA LEU A 5 -6.24 -5.09 1.52
C LEU A 5 -6.78 -3.75 1.02
N LEU A 6 -6.05 -2.65 1.27
CA LEU A 6 -6.39 -1.31 0.79
C LEU A 6 -6.59 -1.28 -0.73
N ILE A 7 -5.69 -1.91 -1.48
CA ILE A 7 -5.85 -2.04 -2.95
C ILE A 7 -7.16 -2.78 -3.27
N ALA A 8 -7.45 -3.91 -2.61
CA ALA A 8 -8.59 -4.75 -2.96
C ALA A 8 -9.95 -4.16 -2.55
N GLU A 9 -10.02 -3.49 -1.39
CA GLU A 9 -11.28 -2.98 -0.82
C GLU A 9 -11.55 -1.52 -1.19
N GLU A 10 -10.51 -0.68 -1.20
CA GLU A 10 -10.64 0.75 -1.48
C GLU A 10 -10.31 1.11 -2.94
N GLY A 11 -9.86 0.14 -3.75
CA GLY A 11 -9.55 0.37 -5.15
C GLY A 11 -8.30 1.23 -5.40
N LEU A 12 -7.47 1.39 -4.36
CA LEU A 12 -6.34 2.30 -4.42
C LEU A 12 -5.25 1.79 -5.38
N ASP A 13 -4.64 2.74 -6.10
CA ASP A 13 -3.40 2.48 -6.80
C ASP A 13 -2.23 2.37 -5.81
N TYR A 14 -1.04 2.11 -6.34
CA TYR A 14 0.14 1.93 -5.51
C TYR A 14 0.48 3.19 -4.70
N ASP A 15 0.47 4.38 -5.29
CA ASP A 15 0.88 5.62 -4.61
C ASP A 15 -0.13 6.04 -3.55
N ALA A 16 -1.43 5.95 -3.87
CA ALA A 16 -2.51 6.17 -2.92
C ALA A 16 -2.47 5.17 -1.76
N THR A 17 -2.11 3.91 -2.05
CA THR A 17 -1.92 2.89 -1.01
C THR A 17 -0.77 3.26 -0.07
N ILE A 18 0.37 3.74 -0.58
CA ILE A 18 1.50 4.18 0.24
C ILE A 18 1.12 5.39 1.11
N ALA A 19 0.45 6.38 0.52
CA ALA A 19 -0.04 7.54 1.26
C ALA A 19 -0.99 7.12 2.39
N ARG A 20 -1.94 6.22 2.09
CA ARG A 20 -2.89 5.70 3.08
C ARG A 20 -2.21 4.93 4.20
N ILE A 21 -1.18 4.14 3.89
CA ILE A 21 -0.36 3.46 4.90
C ILE A 21 0.35 4.48 5.80
N ALA A 22 0.89 5.56 5.22
CA ALA A 22 1.56 6.61 5.99
C ALA A 22 0.58 7.32 6.93
N GLU A 23 -0.61 7.67 6.46
CA GLU A 23 -1.69 8.25 7.29
C GLU A 23 -2.05 7.34 8.47
N LEU A 24 -2.28 6.04 8.21
CA LEU A 24 -2.61 5.07 9.26
C LEU A 24 -1.49 4.92 10.30
N ARG A 25 -0.24 5.21 9.91
CA ARG A 25 0.93 5.11 10.79
C ARG A 25 1.26 6.39 11.53
N ALA A 26 0.80 7.55 11.04
CA ALA A 26 1.20 8.88 11.52
C ALA A 26 0.93 9.11 13.03
N GLY A 27 -0.02 8.38 13.64
CA GLY A 27 -0.32 8.44 15.07
C GLY A 27 0.25 7.29 15.90
N THR A 28 1.09 6.44 15.32
CA THR A 28 1.58 5.22 15.97
C THR A 28 3.08 5.32 16.30
N ARG A 29 3.57 4.45 17.18
CA ARG A 29 5.01 4.29 17.42
C ARG A 29 5.82 4.03 16.14
N LYS A 30 5.16 3.51 15.09
CA LYS A 30 5.77 3.13 13.81
C LYS A 30 5.72 4.23 12.75
N ALA A 31 5.32 5.46 13.10
CA ALA A 31 5.23 6.58 12.16
C ALA A 31 6.54 6.82 11.39
N HIS A 32 7.67 6.50 12.00
CA HIS A 32 9.01 6.75 11.45
C HIS A 32 9.67 5.53 10.81
N ASP A 33 9.12 4.32 10.98
CA ASP A 33 9.72 3.15 10.34
C ASP A 33 9.29 3.09 8.87
N PRO A 34 10.20 2.73 7.95
CA PRO A 34 9.87 2.56 6.54
C PRO A 34 8.76 1.52 6.37
N CYS A 35 7.79 1.83 5.50
CA CYS A 35 6.71 0.91 5.19
C CYS A 35 6.23 1.11 3.75
N PRO A 36 6.18 0.05 2.93
CA PRO A 36 6.73 -1.29 3.17
C PRO A 36 8.24 -1.30 3.46
N GLU A 37 8.70 -2.30 4.21
CA GLU A 37 10.10 -2.40 4.67
C GLU A 37 11.04 -2.95 3.59
N ALA A 38 10.53 -3.86 2.75
CA ALA A 38 11.34 -4.56 1.77
C ALA A 38 10.95 -4.21 0.32
N PRO A 39 11.91 -4.12 -0.62
CA PRO A 39 11.62 -3.90 -2.04
C PRO A 39 10.65 -4.94 -2.64
N SER A 40 10.68 -6.18 -2.16
CA SER A 40 9.74 -7.24 -2.57
C SER A 40 8.29 -6.92 -2.21
N GLN A 41 8.06 -6.23 -1.08
CA GLN A 41 6.72 -5.82 -0.67
C GLN A 41 6.20 -4.70 -1.57
N HIS A 42 7.04 -3.73 -1.92
CA HIS A 42 6.70 -2.70 -2.91
C HIS A 42 6.33 -3.32 -4.26
N ARG A 43 7.09 -4.31 -4.72
CA ARG A 43 6.79 -5.03 -5.97
C ARG A 43 5.41 -5.68 -5.94
N ILE A 44 5.07 -6.37 -4.85
CA ILE A 44 3.75 -7.02 -4.71
C ILE A 44 2.61 -5.99 -4.77
N LEU A 45 2.75 -4.83 -4.12
CA LEU A 45 1.74 -3.78 -4.16
C LEU A 45 1.57 -3.21 -5.57
N ARG A 46 2.66 -2.94 -6.28
CA ARG A 46 2.61 -2.47 -7.68
C ARG A 46 1.91 -3.48 -8.59
N GLU A 47 2.29 -4.76 -8.49
CA GLU A 47 1.67 -5.82 -9.30
C GLU A 47 0.18 -5.96 -9.01
N ARG A 48 -0.25 -5.81 -7.74
CA ARG A 48 -1.67 -5.86 -7.38
C ARG A 48 -2.45 -4.65 -7.88
N ALA A 49 -1.92 -3.44 -7.67
CA ALA A 49 -2.55 -2.21 -8.14
C ALA A 49 -2.74 -2.25 -9.66
N ALA A 50 -1.70 -2.64 -10.41
CA ALA A 50 -1.77 -2.76 -11.87
C ALA A 50 -2.84 -3.78 -12.32
N ARG A 51 -2.91 -4.95 -11.67
CA ARG A 51 -3.93 -5.97 -11.98
C ARG A 51 -5.35 -5.51 -11.65
N LEU A 52 -5.52 -4.63 -10.66
CA LEU A 52 -6.84 -4.10 -10.32
C LEU A 52 -7.27 -3.03 -11.33
N GLN A 53 -6.34 -2.14 -11.68
CA GLN A 53 -6.58 -1.10 -12.68
C GLN A 53 -6.86 -1.67 -14.07
N SER A 54 -6.30 -2.83 -14.42
CA SER A 54 -6.62 -3.51 -15.68
C SER A 54 -7.98 -4.22 -15.68
N ARG A 55 -8.68 -4.28 -14.54
CA ARG A 55 -10.01 -4.89 -14.41
C ARG A 55 -11.14 -3.84 -14.42
N GLY A 56 -10.79 -2.55 -14.38
CA GLY A 56 -11.71 -1.41 -14.46
C GLY A 56 -11.99 -1.00 -15.90
#